data_AF-A0A853U4Z6-F1
#
_entry.id   AF-A0A853U4Z6-F1
#
_cell.length_a   1.000
_cell.length_b   1.000
_cell.length_c   1.000
_cell.angle_alpha   90.00
_cell.angle_beta   90.00
_cell.angle_gamma   90.00
#
_symmetry.space_group_name_H-M   'P 1'
#
loop_
_entity.id
_entity.type
_entity.pdbx_description
1 polymer ?
#
loop_
_entity_poly.entity_id
_entity_poly.type
_entity_poly.pdbx_seq_one_letter_code
_entity_poly.pdbx_strand_id
1 'polypeptide(L)'
;MLSRRFAVLVAALCAMFALFTPAVVATPAHAAPPRQATSQINAAAKKHAKKLGKAKGKIRCGLPQGGCYRTFTKGSIHWSPKTGAHPTWGAVRNAWKRAGWERGKYGYPTGSARIGNDGKLRQKFQRGTITTGVIRTGLPHGVKPKGGRQIVIAHTAKRSSKTGTVELWELRNDERWHRKHTFKGARFGYKGLTTAKAKREGDGKTPMGQYRIPFTFGTKAKPKGTKIEYRRADRNDQWCSRSGSRHYNTWMSAPNRSCPAKHAEVFSKIPQYRHVAVVDYNSARKKGRGSAIFVHTHGKGSTAGCVSVTEKQMVTLITWLRPQHSPRIAIAPRGELKNQ
;
A
#
# COMPACT_ATOMS: atom_id res chain seq x y z
N MET A 1 10.95 104.66 -19.09
CA MET A 1 11.41 104.74 -20.49
C MET A 1 10.51 103.88 -21.36
N LEU A 2 9.89 104.55 -22.35
CA LEU A 2 9.28 104.10 -23.61
C LEU A 2 8.44 102.79 -23.65
N SER A 3 7.12 102.88 -23.91
CA SER A 3 6.46 102.93 -25.25
C SER A 3 6.34 101.52 -25.89
N ARG A 4 5.24 101.00 -26.45
CA ARG A 4 4.09 101.57 -27.18
C ARG A 4 3.09 100.43 -27.53
N ARG A 5 1.79 100.78 -27.52
CA ARG A 5 0.70 100.52 -28.53
C ARG A 5 0.04 99.13 -28.76
N PHE A 6 -1.23 99.29 -29.19
CA PHE A 6 -2.19 98.41 -29.90
C PHE A 6 -3.06 97.51 -29.00
N ALA A 7 -4.34 97.82 -28.70
CA ALA A 7 -5.57 98.04 -29.49
C ALA A 7 -6.25 96.75 -30.00
N VAL A 8 -7.58 96.72 -29.81
CA VAL A 8 -8.65 95.95 -30.51
C VAL A 8 -9.17 94.66 -29.83
N LEU A 9 -10.34 94.81 -29.18
CA LEU A 9 -11.66 94.20 -29.46
C LEU A 9 -11.83 92.65 -29.52
N VAL A 10 -12.91 92.18 -28.85
CA VAL A 10 -13.95 91.21 -29.32
C VAL A 10 -14.26 89.99 -28.41
N ALA A 11 -15.57 89.88 -28.13
CA ALA A 11 -16.45 88.71 -27.97
C ALA A 11 -16.58 87.94 -26.65
N ALA A 12 -17.87 87.89 -26.26
CA ALA A 12 -18.54 86.98 -25.36
C ALA A 12 -18.17 85.49 -25.54
N LEU A 13 -18.03 84.77 -24.43
CA LEU A 13 -18.07 83.31 -24.38
C LEU A 13 -19.34 82.84 -23.65
N CYS A 14 -20.24 82.22 -24.42
CA CYS A 14 -21.32 81.37 -23.95
C CYS A 14 -20.79 79.97 -23.58
N ALA A 15 -21.56 79.28 -22.73
CA ALA A 15 -21.22 78.08 -21.99
C ALA A 15 -20.91 76.80 -22.80
N MET A 16 -20.08 75.93 -22.22
CA MET A 16 -20.15 74.48 -22.43
C MET A 16 -19.84 73.74 -21.12
N PHE A 17 -20.89 73.26 -20.44
CA PHE A 17 -20.81 72.28 -19.36
C PHE A 17 -20.65 70.89 -20.00
N ALA A 18 -19.45 70.31 -19.93
CA ALA A 18 -19.21 68.95 -20.42
C ALA A 18 -19.69 67.93 -19.37
N LEU A 19 -20.69 67.13 -19.73
CA LEU A 19 -21.15 65.98 -18.95
C LEU A 19 -20.07 64.89 -18.96
N PHE A 20 -19.35 64.73 -17.86
CA PHE A 20 -18.51 63.56 -17.61
C PHE A 20 -19.41 62.38 -17.22
N THR A 21 -19.70 61.50 -18.17
CA THR A 21 -20.26 60.18 -17.86
C THR A 21 -19.13 59.28 -17.34
N PRO A 22 -19.25 58.65 -16.17
CA PRO A 22 -18.27 57.68 -15.74
C PRO A 22 -18.39 56.44 -16.63
N ALA A 23 -17.32 56.12 -17.36
CA ALA A 23 -17.23 54.86 -18.08
C ALA A 23 -17.33 53.70 -17.07
N VAL A 24 -18.43 52.95 -17.14
CA VAL A 24 -18.57 51.68 -16.42
C VAL A 24 -17.52 50.73 -17.00
N VAL A 25 -16.41 50.54 -16.30
CA VAL A 25 -15.43 49.49 -16.64
C VAL A 25 -16.13 48.16 -16.44
N ALA A 26 -16.58 47.55 -17.53
CA ALA A 26 -17.12 46.19 -17.51
C ALA A 26 -16.07 45.26 -16.90
N THR A 27 -16.38 44.67 -15.73
CA THR A 27 -15.63 43.55 -15.19
C THR A 27 -15.46 42.49 -16.29
N PRO A 28 -14.26 41.95 -16.55
CA PRO A 28 -14.09 40.98 -17.62
C PRO A 28 -15.02 39.80 -17.35
N ALA A 29 -15.92 39.52 -18.30
CA ALA A 29 -16.63 38.26 -18.33
C ALA A 29 -15.58 37.14 -18.20
N HIS A 30 -15.74 36.25 -17.22
CA HIS A 30 -14.80 35.16 -17.01
C HIS A 30 -14.60 34.40 -18.33
N ALA A 31 -13.44 34.56 -18.96
CA ALA A 31 -13.14 33.91 -20.23
C ALA A 31 -13.45 32.41 -20.11
N ALA A 32 -14.17 31.88 -21.09
CA ALA A 32 -14.53 30.47 -21.11
C ALA A 32 -13.26 29.60 -20.93
N PRO A 33 -13.33 28.48 -20.17
CA PRO A 33 -12.17 27.62 -19.99
C PRO A 33 -11.56 27.19 -21.34
N PRO A 34 -10.22 27.11 -21.46
CA PRO A 34 -9.57 26.64 -22.68
C PRO A 34 -10.16 25.30 -23.13
N ARG A 35 -10.38 25.14 -24.45
CA ARG A 35 -10.98 23.91 -25.02
C ARG A 35 -10.23 22.65 -24.56
N GLN A 36 -8.90 22.71 -24.51
CA GLN A 36 -8.05 21.62 -24.04
C GLN A 36 -8.28 21.30 -22.55
N ALA A 37 -8.42 22.31 -21.69
CA ALA A 37 -8.73 22.13 -20.28
C ALA A 37 -10.09 21.44 -20.11
N THR A 38 -11.11 21.91 -20.82
CA THR A 38 -12.47 21.34 -20.79
C THR A 38 -12.49 19.88 -21.22
N SER A 39 -11.87 19.58 -22.37
CA SER A 39 -11.79 18.22 -22.91
C SER A 39 -11.07 17.28 -21.94
N GLN A 40 -9.88 17.64 -21.48
CA GLN A 40 -9.07 16.76 -20.63
C GLN A 40 -9.67 16.58 -19.23
N ILE A 41 -10.23 17.63 -18.62
CA ILE A 41 -10.90 17.52 -17.31
C ILE A 41 -12.10 16.58 -17.41
N ASN A 42 -12.93 16.72 -18.45
CA ASN A 42 -14.10 15.86 -18.63
C ASN A 42 -13.71 14.41 -18.94
N ALA A 43 -12.68 14.18 -19.77
CA ALA A 43 -12.14 12.85 -20.03
C ALA A 43 -11.62 12.18 -18.74
N ALA A 44 -10.84 12.91 -17.93
CA ALA A 44 -10.34 12.42 -16.65
C ALA A 44 -11.49 12.16 -15.64
N ALA A 45 -12.53 13.00 -15.64
CA ALA A 45 -13.72 12.83 -14.82
C ALA A 45 -14.47 11.53 -15.17
N LYS A 46 -14.68 11.26 -16.46
CA LYS A 46 -15.30 10.01 -16.94
C LYS A 46 -14.47 8.79 -16.51
N LYS A 47 -13.15 8.83 -16.75
CA LYS A 47 -12.22 7.74 -16.41
C LYS A 47 -12.18 7.44 -14.90
N HIS A 48 -12.33 8.45 -14.05
CA HIS A 48 -12.16 8.33 -12.60
C HIS A 48 -13.45 8.57 -11.80
N ALA A 49 -14.62 8.44 -12.43
CA ALA A 49 -15.92 8.77 -11.84
C ALA A 49 -16.17 8.08 -10.48
N LYS A 50 -15.82 6.79 -10.35
CA LYS A 50 -15.98 6.03 -9.08
C LYS A 50 -15.15 6.60 -7.93
N LYS A 51 -13.94 7.12 -8.22
CA LYS A 51 -13.05 7.69 -7.20
C LYS A 51 -13.36 9.16 -6.89
N LEU A 52 -13.80 9.92 -7.89
CA LEU A 52 -14.09 11.36 -7.76
C LEU A 52 -15.49 11.63 -7.21
N GLY A 53 -16.47 10.79 -7.53
CA GLY A 53 -17.88 11.04 -7.25
C GLY A 53 -18.50 12.10 -8.17
N LYS A 54 -19.61 12.71 -7.75
CA LYS A 54 -20.35 13.70 -8.54
C LYS A 54 -19.56 15.01 -8.64
N ALA A 55 -19.66 15.70 -9.77
CA ALA A 55 -19.08 17.03 -9.92
C ALA A 55 -19.83 18.05 -9.06
N LYS A 56 -19.09 19.03 -8.50
CA LYS A 56 -19.64 20.09 -7.62
C LYS A 56 -19.83 21.44 -8.32
N GLY A 57 -19.64 21.52 -9.64
CA GLY A 57 -19.78 22.76 -10.40
C GLY A 57 -19.14 22.70 -11.79
N LYS A 58 -19.10 23.86 -12.45
CA LYS A 58 -18.41 24.11 -13.72
C LYS A 58 -16.89 24.10 -13.53
N ILE A 59 -16.14 24.06 -14.63
CA ILE A 59 -14.68 24.21 -14.61
C ILE A 59 -14.34 25.67 -14.27
N ARG A 60 -13.39 25.88 -13.36
CA ARG A 60 -12.88 27.20 -12.96
C ARG A 60 -11.43 27.35 -13.41
N CYS A 61 -11.10 28.49 -14.01
CA CYS A 61 -9.76 28.83 -14.49
C CYS A 61 -9.22 30.08 -13.77
N GLY A 62 -7.98 30.47 -14.06
CA GLY A 62 -7.27 31.54 -13.35
C GLY A 62 -6.35 31.03 -12.25
N LEU A 63 -6.02 29.73 -12.26
CA LEU A 63 -4.93 29.22 -11.43
C LEU A 63 -3.56 29.61 -12.04
N PRO A 64 -2.45 29.56 -11.27
CA PRO A 64 -1.12 29.85 -11.78
C PRO A 64 -0.78 29.14 -13.09
N GLN A 65 0.06 29.74 -13.93
CA GLN A 65 0.47 29.15 -15.21
C GLN A 65 -0.73 28.82 -16.14
N GLY A 66 -1.80 29.61 -16.06
CA GLY A 66 -3.00 29.45 -16.88
C GLY A 66 -3.85 28.22 -16.54
N GLY A 67 -3.70 27.67 -15.33
CA GLY A 67 -4.37 26.43 -14.96
C GLY A 67 -5.87 26.56 -14.69
N CYS A 68 -6.54 25.41 -14.74
CA CYS A 68 -7.96 25.24 -14.48
C CYS A 68 -8.20 24.05 -13.56
N TYR A 69 -9.36 23.99 -12.92
CA TYR A 69 -9.74 22.86 -12.08
C TYR A 69 -11.24 22.64 -12.04
N ARG A 70 -11.62 21.44 -11.58
CA ARG A 70 -12.99 21.09 -11.22
C ARG A 70 -13.00 20.27 -9.94
N THR A 71 -13.90 20.61 -9.03
CA THR A 71 -14.11 19.85 -7.79
C THR A 71 -15.21 18.83 -7.93
N PHE A 72 -15.05 17.71 -7.21
CA PHE A 72 -15.98 16.61 -7.13
C PHE A 72 -16.24 16.27 -5.66
N THR A 73 -17.23 15.42 -5.38
CA THR A 73 -17.60 15.10 -3.99
C THR A 73 -16.48 14.43 -3.20
N LYS A 74 -15.60 13.65 -3.86
CA LYS A 74 -14.50 12.90 -3.23
C LYS A 74 -13.10 13.30 -3.74
N GLY A 75 -13.00 14.33 -4.58
CA GLY A 75 -11.72 14.75 -5.15
C GLY A 75 -11.77 16.02 -5.99
N SER A 76 -10.73 16.24 -6.77
CA SER A 76 -10.63 17.35 -7.73
C SER A 76 -9.75 16.96 -8.90
N ILE A 77 -9.99 17.54 -10.06
CA ILE A 77 -9.10 17.46 -11.22
C ILE A 77 -8.51 18.84 -11.43
N HIS A 78 -7.18 18.93 -11.52
CA HIS A 78 -6.47 20.16 -11.88
C HIS A 78 -5.77 19.96 -13.22
N TRP A 79 -5.74 21.00 -14.02
CA TRP A 79 -5.16 21.06 -15.34
C TRP A 79 -4.24 22.27 -15.44
N SER A 80 -3.13 22.12 -16.16
CA SER A 80 -2.31 23.22 -16.66
C SER A 80 -1.86 22.87 -18.09
N PRO A 81 -1.47 23.85 -18.92
CA PRO A 81 -0.92 23.57 -20.26
C PRO A 81 0.25 22.58 -20.21
N LYS A 82 1.12 22.70 -19.21
CA LYS A 82 2.34 21.87 -19.07
C LYS A 82 2.05 20.46 -18.56
N THR A 83 1.08 20.28 -17.67
CA THR A 83 0.84 18.98 -17.02
C THR A 83 -0.32 18.20 -17.63
N GLY A 84 -1.28 18.87 -18.26
CA GLY A 84 -2.58 18.28 -18.55
C GLY A 84 -3.43 18.05 -17.30
N ALA A 85 -4.59 17.39 -17.47
CA ALA A 85 -5.59 17.21 -16.41
C ALA A 85 -5.34 15.96 -15.56
N HIS A 86 -5.10 16.15 -14.28
CA HIS A 86 -4.84 15.05 -13.34
C HIS A 86 -5.74 15.10 -12.10
N PRO A 87 -6.34 13.96 -11.72
CA PRO A 87 -7.18 13.87 -10.54
C PRO A 87 -6.38 13.71 -9.26
N THR A 88 -6.88 14.28 -8.16
CA THR A 88 -6.40 14.05 -6.79
C THR A 88 -7.60 13.67 -5.92
N TRP A 89 -7.41 12.76 -4.95
CA TRP A 89 -8.43 12.37 -3.97
C TRP A 89 -7.81 11.93 -2.64
N GLY A 90 -8.66 11.75 -1.63
CA GLY A 90 -8.31 11.14 -0.35
C GLY A 90 -7.09 11.76 0.35
N ALA A 91 -6.26 10.91 0.95
CA ALA A 91 -5.11 11.32 1.76
C ALA A 91 -4.06 12.12 0.96
N VAL A 92 -3.83 11.76 -0.31
CA VAL A 92 -2.91 12.52 -1.18
C VAL A 92 -3.43 13.93 -1.41
N ARG A 93 -4.71 14.08 -1.78
CA ARG A 93 -5.32 15.41 -1.97
C ARG A 93 -5.30 16.24 -0.70
N ASN A 94 -5.58 15.63 0.45
CA ASN A 94 -5.56 16.33 1.73
C ASN A 94 -4.15 16.81 2.11
N ALA A 95 -3.12 16.01 1.81
CA ALA A 95 -1.73 16.43 1.98
C ALA A 95 -1.35 17.56 1.01
N TRP A 96 -1.77 17.47 -0.26
CA TRP A 96 -1.52 18.51 -1.25
C TRP A 96 -2.22 19.83 -0.90
N LYS A 97 -3.46 19.77 -0.39
CA LYS A 97 -4.20 20.91 0.18
C LYS A 97 -3.38 21.62 1.26
N ARG A 98 -2.91 20.87 2.27
CA ARG A 98 -2.10 21.43 3.37
C ARG A 98 -0.76 22.00 2.88
N ALA A 99 -0.26 21.51 1.75
CA ALA A 99 0.98 21.99 1.15
C ALA A 99 0.78 23.23 0.24
N GLY A 100 -0.43 23.80 0.14
CA GLY A 100 -0.71 25.00 -0.64
C GLY A 100 -1.20 24.75 -2.08
N TRP A 101 -1.72 23.55 -2.39
CA TRP A 101 -2.21 23.19 -3.73
C TRP A 101 -1.16 23.43 -4.84
N GLU A 102 -1.60 23.86 -6.02
CA GLU A 102 -0.73 24.15 -7.18
C GLU A 102 0.21 25.34 -6.97
N ARG A 103 -0.12 26.27 -6.07
CA ARG A 103 0.74 27.38 -5.66
C ARG A 103 1.86 26.92 -4.72
N GLY A 104 1.61 25.85 -3.99
CA GLY A 104 2.50 25.29 -3.00
C GLY A 104 3.71 24.55 -3.57
N LYS A 105 4.57 24.06 -2.67
CA LYS A 105 5.88 23.47 -3.00
C LYS A 105 5.87 22.36 -4.06
N TYR A 106 4.76 21.63 -4.21
CA TYR A 106 4.66 20.52 -5.16
C TYR A 106 4.23 20.94 -6.58
N GLY A 107 3.54 22.06 -6.75
CA GLY A 107 2.96 22.45 -8.06
C GLY A 107 1.77 21.59 -8.47
N TYR A 108 1.49 21.53 -9.78
CA TYR A 108 0.41 20.73 -10.34
C TYR A 108 0.69 19.22 -10.30
N PRO A 109 -0.36 18.38 -10.16
CA PRO A 109 -0.22 16.94 -10.37
C PRO A 109 0.20 16.62 -11.81
N THR A 110 1.03 15.58 -11.98
CA THR A 110 1.56 15.14 -13.30
C THR A 110 1.11 13.72 -13.66
N GLY A 111 0.27 13.12 -12.84
CA GLY A 111 -0.30 11.78 -13.05
C GLY A 111 -1.33 11.45 -11.98
N SER A 112 -2.18 10.46 -12.22
CA SER A 112 -3.08 9.91 -11.20
C SER A 112 -2.31 9.17 -10.09
N ALA A 113 -2.87 9.15 -8.88
CA ALA A 113 -2.28 8.41 -7.77
C ALA A 113 -2.24 6.89 -8.03
N ARG A 114 -1.15 6.23 -7.61
CA ARG A 114 -0.89 4.79 -7.78
C ARG A 114 -0.47 4.15 -6.47
N ILE A 115 -0.88 2.90 -6.24
CA ILE A 115 -0.48 2.13 -5.06
C ILE A 115 0.86 1.47 -5.35
N GLY A 116 1.86 1.75 -4.52
CA GLY A 116 3.14 1.05 -4.55
C GLY A 116 3.04 -0.37 -3.99
N ASN A 117 4.03 -1.20 -4.29
CA ASN A 117 4.12 -2.57 -3.78
C ASN A 117 4.26 -2.65 -2.26
N ASP A 118 4.71 -1.57 -1.63
CA ASP A 118 4.73 -1.40 -0.18
C ASP A 118 3.37 -0.99 0.42
N GLY A 119 2.30 -0.96 -0.39
CA GLY A 119 0.93 -0.65 0.04
C GLY A 119 0.65 0.82 0.28
N LYS A 120 1.58 1.74 -0.08
CA LYS A 120 1.39 3.19 0.07
C LYS A 120 0.88 3.82 -1.23
N LEU A 121 -0.04 4.77 -1.13
CA LEU A 121 -0.51 5.56 -2.27
C LEU A 121 0.48 6.68 -2.58
N ARG A 122 0.81 6.86 -3.85
CA ARG A 122 1.77 7.87 -4.32
C ARG A 122 1.21 8.64 -5.50
N GLN A 123 1.47 9.94 -5.55
CA GLN A 123 1.15 10.77 -6.70
C GLN A 123 2.30 11.73 -7.00
N LYS A 124 2.67 11.78 -8.28
CA LYS A 124 3.68 12.71 -8.79
C LYS A 124 3.05 14.07 -9.05
N PHE A 125 3.83 15.10 -8.75
CA PHE A 125 3.55 16.51 -9.02
C PHE A 125 4.76 17.11 -9.75
N GLN A 126 4.64 18.34 -10.24
CA GLN A 126 5.71 19.03 -10.97
C GLN A 126 7.03 19.06 -10.18
N ARG A 127 6.97 19.23 -8.86
CA ARG A 127 8.14 19.44 -7.99
C ARG A 127 8.21 18.41 -6.86
N GLY A 128 7.86 17.15 -7.15
CA GLY A 128 8.06 16.05 -6.21
C GLY A 128 6.93 15.02 -6.20
N THR A 129 6.88 14.23 -5.14
CA THR A 129 5.89 13.16 -4.96
C THR A 129 5.31 13.22 -3.56
N ILE A 130 3.98 13.11 -3.46
CA ILE A 130 3.30 12.90 -2.18
C ILE A 130 3.10 11.39 -2.00
N THR A 131 3.54 10.87 -0.86
CA THR A 131 3.35 9.47 -0.44
C THR A 131 2.54 9.41 0.86
N THR A 132 1.52 8.57 0.92
CA THR A 132 0.69 8.37 2.12
C THR A 132 1.27 7.31 3.06
N GLY A 133 0.63 7.09 4.21
CA GLY A 133 0.78 5.85 4.98
C GLY A 133 0.30 4.61 4.22
N VAL A 134 0.55 3.43 4.78
CA VAL A 134 0.09 2.16 4.22
C VAL A 134 -1.45 2.11 4.27
N ILE A 135 -2.08 1.71 3.17
CA ILE A 135 -3.52 1.58 3.09
C ILE A 135 -3.98 0.41 3.97
N ARG A 136 -4.99 0.66 4.80
CA ARG A 136 -5.61 -0.34 5.69
C ARG A 136 -7.10 -0.55 5.46
N THR A 137 -7.73 0.26 4.61
CA THR A 137 -9.16 0.23 4.36
C THR A 137 -9.60 -1.15 3.88
N GLY A 138 -10.61 -1.73 4.54
CA GLY A 138 -11.16 -3.05 4.17
C GLY A 138 -10.50 -4.25 4.88
N LEU A 139 -9.37 -4.08 5.58
CA LEU A 139 -8.82 -5.18 6.39
C LEU A 139 -9.69 -5.43 7.63
N PRO A 140 -9.90 -6.70 8.01
CA PRO A 140 -10.68 -7.06 9.18
C PRO A 140 -9.87 -6.85 10.46
N HIS A 141 -10.56 -6.89 11.61
CA HIS A 141 -9.97 -7.01 12.95
C HIS A 141 -8.97 -5.89 13.33
N GLY A 142 -9.00 -4.75 12.63
CA GLY A 142 -8.12 -3.63 12.91
C GLY A 142 -6.65 -3.84 12.55
N VAL A 143 -6.32 -4.89 11.79
CA VAL A 143 -4.94 -5.20 11.37
C VAL A 143 -4.26 -3.98 10.74
N LYS A 144 -3.02 -3.69 11.15
CA LYS A 144 -2.22 -2.58 10.62
C LYS A 144 -1.08 -3.14 9.76
N PRO A 145 -1.27 -3.29 8.44
CA PRO A 145 -0.23 -3.87 7.58
C PRO A 145 1.03 -3.01 7.62
N LYS A 146 2.20 -3.66 7.79
CA LYS A 146 3.54 -3.05 7.76
C LYS A 146 4.07 -2.90 6.33
N GLY A 147 3.16 -2.81 5.36
CA GLY A 147 3.39 -2.73 3.93
C GLY A 147 2.98 -3.99 3.18
N GLY A 148 3.28 -4.02 1.89
CA GLY A 148 2.83 -5.08 0.99
C GLY A 148 1.42 -4.84 0.44
N ARG A 149 1.07 -5.61 -0.58
CA ARG A 149 -0.28 -5.68 -1.16
C ARG A 149 -0.93 -7.04 -0.96
N GLN A 150 -0.26 -7.98 -0.31
CA GLN A 150 -0.80 -9.29 0.07
C GLN A 150 -0.52 -9.55 1.55
N ILE A 151 -1.55 -9.93 2.29
CA ILE A 151 -1.43 -10.32 3.69
C ILE A 151 -2.22 -11.59 3.96
N VAL A 152 -1.57 -12.54 4.60
CA VAL A 152 -2.17 -13.74 5.18
C VAL A 152 -2.52 -13.40 6.63
N ILE A 153 -3.76 -13.59 7.05
CA ILE A 153 -4.17 -13.39 8.45
C ILE A 153 -4.41 -14.76 9.06
N ALA A 154 -3.49 -15.22 9.91
CA ALA A 154 -3.57 -16.47 10.66
C ALA A 154 -4.09 -16.20 12.08
N HIS A 155 -5.37 -16.50 12.20
CA HIS A 155 -6.31 -16.37 13.30
C HIS A 155 -6.44 -17.46 14.35
N THR A 156 -6.44 -17.16 15.65
CA THR A 156 -7.11 -18.04 16.63
C THR A 156 -8.18 -17.32 17.45
N ALA A 157 -9.02 -18.06 18.17
CA ALA A 157 -10.00 -17.45 19.09
C ALA A 157 -9.32 -16.80 20.30
N LYS A 158 -8.39 -17.52 20.94
CA LYS A 158 -7.60 -17.06 22.10
C LYS A 158 -6.15 -17.55 22.00
N ARG A 159 -5.26 -17.03 22.85
CA ARG A 159 -3.84 -17.42 22.86
C ARG A 159 -3.63 -18.91 23.08
N SER A 160 -4.45 -19.58 23.90
CA SER A 160 -4.33 -21.02 24.18
C SER A 160 -4.92 -21.93 23.09
N SER A 161 -5.63 -21.37 22.11
CA SER A 161 -6.22 -22.16 21.02
C SER A 161 -5.13 -22.76 20.12
N LYS A 162 -5.36 -24.02 19.72
CA LYS A 162 -4.47 -24.78 18.82
C LYS A 162 -4.99 -24.83 17.39
N THR A 163 -6.21 -24.39 17.16
CA THR A 163 -6.89 -24.35 15.87
C THR A 163 -7.46 -22.96 15.59
N GLY A 164 -7.71 -22.68 14.32
CA GLY A 164 -8.32 -21.43 13.89
C GLY A 164 -8.44 -21.30 12.38
N THR A 165 -8.22 -20.08 11.90
CA THR A 165 -8.54 -19.69 10.52
C THR A 165 -7.37 -18.99 9.86
N VAL A 166 -7.12 -19.26 8.58
CA VAL A 166 -6.20 -18.48 7.75
C VAL A 166 -7.00 -17.77 6.66
N GLU A 167 -6.78 -16.47 6.47
CA GLU A 167 -7.44 -15.67 5.44
C GLU A 167 -6.42 -15.02 4.51
N LEU A 168 -6.70 -15.01 3.20
CA LEU A 168 -5.84 -14.38 2.20
C LEU A 168 -6.45 -13.06 1.76
N TRP A 169 -5.74 -11.95 1.92
CA TRP A 169 -6.22 -10.60 1.62
C TRP A 169 -5.30 -9.89 0.65
N GLU A 170 -5.89 -9.16 -0.31
CA GLU A 170 -5.14 -8.43 -1.34
C GLU A 170 -5.61 -6.98 -1.48
N LEU A 171 -4.64 -6.04 -1.49
CA LEU A 171 -4.87 -4.61 -1.74
C LEU A 171 -5.00 -4.35 -3.25
N ARG A 172 -6.21 -3.97 -3.66
CA ARG A 172 -6.53 -3.69 -5.06
C ARG A 172 -6.44 -2.19 -5.38
N ASN A 173 -6.52 -1.85 -6.67
CA ASN A 173 -6.33 -0.48 -7.17
C ASN A 173 -7.47 0.49 -6.78
N ASP A 174 -8.56 -0.03 -6.19
CA ASP A 174 -9.63 0.74 -5.56
C ASP A 174 -9.27 1.23 -4.14
N GLU A 175 -8.03 1.01 -3.70
CA GLU A 175 -7.51 1.40 -2.38
C GLU A 175 -8.22 0.69 -1.22
N ARG A 176 -8.68 -0.54 -1.47
CA ARG A 176 -9.28 -1.41 -0.47
C ARG A 176 -8.65 -2.79 -0.49
N TRP A 177 -8.58 -3.39 0.68
CA TRP A 177 -8.23 -4.79 0.85
C TRP A 177 -9.46 -5.65 0.61
N HIS A 178 -9.27 -6.72 -0.16
CA HIS A 178 -10.31 -7.68 -0.52
C HIS A 178 -9.89 -9.07 -0.06
N ARG A 179 -10.80 -9.77 0.62
CA ARG A 179 -10.60 -11.18 0.97
C ARG A 179 -10.68 -12.03 -0.30
N LYS A 180 -9.72 -12.92 -0.48
CA LYS A 180 -9.63 -13.87 -1.59
C LYS A 180 -10.06 -15.26 -1.16
N HIS A 181 -9.58 -15.71 -0.01
CA HIS A 181 -9.88 -17.04 0.51
C HIS A 181 -9.97 -17.04 2.03
N THR A 182 -10.71 -18.01 2.55
CA THR A 182 -10.79 -18.34 3.97
C THR A 182 -10.55 -19.84 4.13
N PHE A 183 -9.57 -20.19 4.95
CA PHE A 183 -9.20 -21.55 5.29
C PHE A 183 -9.58 -21.81 6.75
N LYS A 184 -10.63 -22.59 6.97
CA LYS A 184 -10.98 -23.10 8.30
C LYS A 184 -10.12 -24.32 8.63
N GLY A 185 -9.97 -24.60 9.93
CA GLY A 185 -9.25 -25.79 10.41
C GLY A 185 -7.73 -25.64 10.39
N ALA A 186 -7.21 -24.42 10.26
CA ALA A 186 -5.77 -24.17 10.40
C ALA A 186 -5.32 -24.57 11.81
N ARG A 187 -4.10 -25.12 11.94
CA ARG A 187 -3.55 -25.56 13.23
C ARG A 187 -2.29 -24.77 13.58
N PHE A 188 -2.09 -24.56 14.87
CA PHE A 188 -1.04 -23.74 15.47
C PHE A 188 -0.24 -24.56 16.48
N GLY A 189 0.67 -23.90 17.20
CA GLY A 189 1.46 -24.51 18.26
C GLY A 189 0.61 -25.29 19.26
N TYR A 190 1.06 -26.49 19.66
CA TYR A 190 0.35 -27.34 20.62
C TYR A 190 0.21 -26.72 22.02
N LYS A 191 1.02 -25.69 22.34
CA LYS A 191 0.91 -24.83 23.54
C LYS A 191 0.31 -23.44 23.23
N GLY A 192 -0.28 -23.26 22.04
CA GLY A 192 -0.96 -22.03 21.62
C GLY A 192 -0.04 -21.01 20.96
N LEU A 193 -0.30 -19.72 21.20
CA LEU A 193 0.38 -18.58 20.62
C LEU A 193 1.14 -17.80 21.72
N THR A 194 2.26 -17.20 21.34
CA THR A 194 3.06 -16.36 22.24
C THR A 194 3.55 -15.11 21.52
N THR A 195 3.80 -14.03 22.24
CA THR A 195 4.37 -12.82 21.63
C THR A 195 5.76 -13.12 21.06
N ALA A 196 6.14 -12.40 20.00
CA ALA A 196 7.50 -12.47 19.48
C ALA A 196 8.56 -12.22 20.56
N LYS A 197 8.26 -11.40 21.59
CA LYS A 197 9.11 -11.11 22.77
C LYS A 197 9.23 -12.30 23.73
N ALA A 198 8.17 -13.07 23.94
CA ALA A 198 8.16 -14.19 24.88
C ALA A 198 8.58 -15.54 24.28
N LYS A 199 8.51 -15.70 22.95
CA LYS A 199 8.89 -16.94 22.24
C LYS A 199 10.29 -17.46 22.64
N ARG A 200 10.40 -18.78 22.80
CA ARG A 200 11.65 -19.52 23.01
C ARG A 200 11.73 -20.74 22.08
N GLU A 201 12.93 -21.27 21.88
CA GLU A 201 13.15 -22.55 21.19
C GLU A 201 12.43 -23.68 21.93
N GLY A 202 11.77 -24.58 21.20
CA GLY A 202 11.07 -25.73 21.79
C GLY A 202 9.82 -25.44 22.64
N ASP A 203 9.38 -24.18 22.76
CA ASP A 203 8.26 -23.82 23.65
C ASP A 203 6.86 -24.30 23.19
N GLY A 204 6.75 -24.87 21.99
CA GLY A 204 5.50 -25.38 21.43
C GLY A 204 4.49 -24.31 21.02
N LYS A 205 4.89 -23.03 20.93
CA LYS A 205 3.98 -21.89 20.70
C LYS A 205 4.25 -21.22 19.36
N THR A 206 3.18 -20.81 18.66
CA THR A 206 3.30 -20.02 17.43
C THR A 206 3.62 -18.56 17.75
N PRO A 207 4.65 -17.95 17.13
CA PRO A 207 4.98 -16.55 17.40
C PRO A 207 3.96 -15.62 16.77
N MET A 208 3.29 -14.83 17.60
CA MET A 208 2.44 -13.72 17.19
C MET A 208 3.29 -12.61 16.61
N GLY A 209 2.78 -11.93 15.59
CA GLY A 209 3.49 -10.84 14.92
C GLY A 209 3.09 -10.70 13.47
N GLN A 210 3.80 -9.81 12.78
CA GLN A 210 3.65 -9.62 11.34
C GLN A 210 5.00 -9.82 10.65
N TYR A 211 5.07 -10.80 9.75
CA TYR A 211 6.31 -11.30 9.15
C TYR A 211 6.21 -11.28 7.64
N ARG A 212 7.34 -11.22 6.94
CA ARG A 212 7.40 -11.39 5.49
C ARG A 212 7.27 -12.88 5.14
N ILE A 213 6.83 -13.14 3.91
CA ILE A 213 6.94 -14.45 3.27
C ILE A 213 7.95 -14.29 2.13
N PRO A 214 9.25 -14.53 2.36
CA PRO A 214 10.30 -14.20 1.39
C PRO A 214 10.32 -15.16 0.20
N PHE A 215 10.09 -16.45 0.45
CA PHE A 215 10.05 -17.49 -0.56
C PHE A 215 9.24 -18.69 -0.06
N THR A 216 9.04 -19.64 -0.96
CA THR A 216 8.39 -20.92 -0.71
C THR A 216 9.32 -22.06 -1.08
N PHE A 217 9.05 -23.26 -0.59
CA PHE A 217 9.81 -24.45 -0.97
C PHE A 217 8.99 -25.72 -0.88
N GLY A 218 9.56 -26.83 -1.30
CA GLY A 218 9.00 -28.12 -0.94
C GLY A 218 9.68 -29.34 -1.54
N THR A 219 9.36 -30.49 -0.96
CA THR A 219 9.81 -31.83 -1.38
C THR A 219 9.05 -32.36 -2.60
N LYS A 220 8.10 -31.58 -3.15
CA LYS A 220 7.45 -31.82 -4.43
C LYS A 220 7.73 -30.66 -5.41
N ALA A 221 7.48 -30.92 -6.69
CA ALA A 221 7.57 -29.89 -7.73
C ALA A 221 6.63 -28.71 -7.44
N LYS A 222 7.01 -27.50 -7.83
CA LYS A 222 6.18 -26.31 -7.60
C LYS A 222 4.80 -26.47 -8.25
N PRO A 223 3.69 -26.11 -7.58
CA PRO A 223 2.38 -26.11 -8.22
C PRO A 223 2.34 -25.19 -9.43
N LYS A 224 1.61 -25.58 -10.48
CA LYS A 224 1.43 -24.76 -11.69
C LYS A 224 0.88 -23.39 -11.32
N GLY A 225 1.44 -22.33 -11.90
CA GLY A 225 1.04 -20.94 -11.64
C GLY A 225 1.71 -20.28 -10.43
N THR A 226 2.59 -20.97 -9.71
CA THR A 226 3.40 -20.36 -8.64
C THR A 226 4.29 -19.23 -9.19
N LYS A 227 4.17 -18.04 -8.60
CA LYS A 227 4.93 -16.83 -9.01
C LYS A 227 5.96 -16.38 -7.97
N ILE A 228 5.72 -16.63 -6.69
CA ILE A 228 6.73 -16.45 -5.65
C ILE A 228 7.87 -17.45 -5.87
N GLU A 229 9.07 -17.10 -5.45
CA GLU A 229 10.23 -17.99 -5.48
C GLU A 229 9.86 -19.34 -4.82
N TYR A 230 10.14 -20.44 -5.52
CA TYR A 230 9.90 -21.79 -5.04
C TYR A 230 11.19 -22.60 -5.16
N ARG A 231 11.75 -23.02 -4.02
CA ARG A 231 12.95 -23.85 -3.96
C ARG A 231 12.54 -25.33 -3.89
N ARG A 232 13.03 -26.13 -4.83
CA ARG A 232 12.86 -27.59 -4.77
C ARG A 232 13.82 -28.12 -3.70
N ALA A 233 13.27 -28.69 -2.63
CA ALA A 233 14.04 -29.31 -1.56
C ALA A 233 14.25 -30.80 -1.84
N ASP A 234 15.48 -31.30 -1.66
CA ASP A 234 15.80 -32.72 -1.74
C ASP A 234 16.44 -33.24 -0.44
N ARG A 235 17.12 -34.40 -0.51
CA ARG A 235 17.75 -35.05 0.65
C ARG A 235 18.95 -34.28 1.21
N ASN A 236 19.51 -33.36 0.42
CA ASN A 236 20.64 -32.53 0.75
C ASN A 236 20.19 -31.16 1.30
N ASP A 237 18.93 -30.98 1.65
CA ASP A 237 18.43 -29.71 2.20
C ASP A 237 17.88 -29.88 3.63
N GLN A 238 18.24 -28.93 4.49
CA GLN A 238 17.77 -28.89 5.86
C GLN A 238 17.64 -27.45 6.38
N TRP A 239 16.83 -27.25 7.43
CA TRP A 239 16.81 -26.01 8.19
C TRP A 239 17.45 -26.21 9.56
N CYS A 240 18.46 -25.41 9.87
CA CYS A 240 19.17 -25.57 11.14
C CYS A 240 18.39 -24.96 12.31
N SER A 241 18.17 -25.77 13.36
CA SER A 241 17.50 -25.36 14.61
C SER A 241 18.44 -25.35 15.81
N ARG A 242 19.74 -25.61 15.60
CA ARG A 242 20.77 -25.52 16.66
C ARG A 242 21.09 -24.07 17.00
N SER A 243 20.57 -23.57 18.12
CA SER A 243 20.75 -22.17 18.58
C SER A 243 22.21 -21.74 18.76
N GLY A 244 23.12 -22.66 19.08
CA GLY A 244 24.55 -22.40 19.20
C GLY A 244 25.30 -22.33 17.86
N SER A 245 24.68 -22.71 16.74
CA SER A 245 25.31 -22.70 15.42
C SER A 245 25.31 -21.30 14.80
N ARG A 246 26.37 -20.95 14.05
CA ARG A 246 26.40 -19.76 13.18
C ARG A 246 25.31 -19.78 12.09
N HIS A 247 24.82 -20.98 11.79
CA HIS A 247 23.77 -21.25 10.80
C HIS A 247 22.39 -21.40 11.44
N TYR A 248 22.22 -20.99 12.70
CA TYR A 248 20.92 -21.08 13.36
C TYR A 248 19.83 -20.35 12.57
N ASN A 249 18.67 -21.00 12.43
CA ASN A 249 17.51 -20.51 11.72
C ASN A 249 17.77 -20.16 10.24
N THR A 250 18.57 -20.97 9.55
CA THR A 250 18.80 -20.85 8.11
C THR A 250 18.63 -22.18 7.37
N TRP A 251 18.23 -22.09 6.10
CA TRP A 251 18.36 -23.17 5.13
C TRP A 251 19.84 -23.46 4.88
N MET A 252 20.22 -24.73 4.93
CA MET A 252 21.58 -25.21 4.72
C MET A 252 21.59 -26.51 3.91
N SER A 253 22.70 -26.80 3.25
CA SER A 253 22.93 -28.13 2.70
C SER A 253 23.14 -29.16 3.82
N ALA A 254 22.59 -30.36 3.65
CA ALA A 254 22.78 -31.53 4.49
C ALA A 254 23.70 -32.55 3.79
N PRO A 255 24.49 -33.34 4.55
CA PRO A 255 24.72 -33.21 5.98
C PRO A 255 25.60 -31.98 6.30
N ASN A 256 25.49 -31.45 7.52
CA ASN A 256 26.28 -30.29 7.95
C ASN A 256 26.87 -30.53 9.35
N ARG A 257 28.19 -30.45 9.51
CA ARG A 257 28.84 -30.65 10.83
C ARG A 257 28.45 -29.59 11.86
N SER A 258 28.26 -28.33 11.44
CA SER A 258 27.85 -27.26 12.37
C SER A 258 26.40 -27.41 12.83
N CYS A 259 25.56 -28.04 12.01
CA CYS A 259 24.17 -28.35 12.34
C CYS A 259 23.80 -29.77 11.91
N PRO A 260 24.15 -30.78 12.70
CA PRO A 260 23.84 -32.18 12.38
C PRO A 260 22.34 -32.41 12.30
N ALA A 261 21.92 -33.46 11.59
CA ALA A 261 20.51 -33.78 11.34
C ALA A 261 19.63 -33.84 12.61
N LYS A 262 20.17 -34.28 13.75
CA LYS A 262 19.43 -34.30 15.04
C LYS A 262 19.05 -32.91 15.57
N HIS A 263 19.66 -31.85 15.05
CA HIS A 263 19.37 -30.46 15.40
C HIS A 263 18.88 -29.65 14.20
N ALA A 264 18.47 -30.32 13.13
CA ALA A 264 18.00 -29.70 11.91
C ALA A 264 16.70 -30.37 11.43
N GLU A 265 15.90 -29.60 10.72
CA GLU A 265 14.76 -30.13 9.99
C GLU A 265 15.23 -30.59 8.62
N VAL A 266 15.54 -31.89 8.49
CA VAL A 266 15.92 -32.49 7.20
C VAL A 266 14.66 -32.63 6.35
N PHE A 267 14.53 -31.85 5.28
CA PHE A 267 13.25 -31.65 4.60
C PHE A 267 12.67 -32.93 3.99
N SER A 268 13.53 -33.76 3.40
CA SER A 268 13.12 -35.05 2.81
C SER A 268 12.50 -36.02 3.82
N LYS A 269 12.77 -35.84 5.12
CA LYS A 269 12.25 -36.69 6.21
C LYS A 269 10.96 -36.16 6.82
N ILE A 270 10.42 -35.03 6.34
CA ILE A 270 9.24 -34.36 6.91
C ILE A 270 8.10 -34.38 5.88
N PRO A 271 7.12 -35.31 6.00
CA PRO A 271 6.02 -35.44 5.05
C PRO A 271 5.17 -34.17 4.87
N GLN A 272 5.15 -33.30 5.88
CA GLN A 272 4.42 -32.02 5.86
C GLN A 272 5.06 -30.97 4.94
N TYR A 273 6.32 -31.17 4.52
CA TYR A 273 7.09 -30.20 3.75
C TYR A 273 7.01 -30.41 2.23
N ARG A 274 5.90 -31.01 1.77
CA ARG A 274 5.57 -31.12 0.34
C ARG A 274 5.55 -29.76 -0.33
N HIS A 275 4.93 -28.79 0.35
CA HIS A 275 4.87 -27.39 -0.02
C HIS A 275 4.86 -26.52 1.25
N VAL A 276 5.72 -25.51 1.30
CA VAL A 276 5.99 -24.70 2.49
C VAL A 276 6.14 -23.24 2.12
N ALA A 277 5.54 -22.34 2.90
CA ALA A 277 5.78 -20.91 2.82
C ALA A 277 6.60 -20.48 4.04
N VAL A 278 7.75 -19.83 3.80
CA VAL A 278 8.63 -19.41 4.89
C VAL A 278 8.02 -18.23 5.62
N VAL A 279 7.94 -18.28 6.94
CA VAL A 279 7.61 -17.12 7.76
C VAL A 279 8.93 -16.54 8.25
N ASP A 280 9.20 -15.27 7.90
CA ASP A 280 10.44 -14.55 8.23
C ASP A 280 10.54 -14.16 9.72
N TYR A 281 10.24 -15.12 10.59
CA TYR A 281 10.38 -15.02 12.03
C TYR A 281 11.84 -15.27 12.43
N ASN A 282 12.36 -14.45 13.35
CA ASN A 282 13.71 -14.57 13.89
C ASN A 282 14.81 -14.60 12.80
N SER A 283 14.67 -13.83 11.73
CA SER A 283 15.67 -13.74 10.66
C SER A 283 16.97 -13.04 11.06
N ALA A 284 16.94 -12.28 12.16
CA ALA A 284 18.15 -11.82 12.85
C ALA A 284 18.89 -12.94 13.60
N ARG A 285 18.35 -14.16 13.62
CA ARG A 285 18.95 -15.37 14.22
C ARG A 285 19.32 -15.20 15.69
N LYS A 286 18.48 -14.47 16.44
CA LYS A 286 18.66 -14.27 17.88
C LYS A 286 18.55 -15.63 18.56
N LYS A 287 19.63 -16.06 19.21
CA LYS A 287 19.76 -17.41 19.80
C LYS A 287 18.58 -17.74 20.72
N GLY A 288 18.06 -18.97 20.61
CA GLY A 288 17.03 -19.51 21.50
C GLY A 288 15.64 -18.90 21.34
N ARG A 289 15.38 -18.18 20.24
CA ARG A 289 14.09 -17.52 19.97
C ARG A 289 13.12 -18.37 19.17
N GLY A 290 13.49 -19.57 18.76
CA GLY A 290 12.73 -20.39 17.82
C GLY A 290 13.29 -20.26 16.41
N SER A 291 13.27 -21.36 15.67
CA SER A 291 13.61 -21.46 14.26
C SER A 291 12.49 -22.12 13.46
N ALA A 292 12.66 -22.17 12.14
CA ALA A 292 11.85 -22.97 11.21
C ALA A 292 10.33 -22.73 11.32
N ILE A 293 9.93 -21.49 11.56
CA ILE A 293 8.50 -21.14 11.59
C ILE A 293 8.02 -21.00 10.16
N PHE A 294 7.08 -21.86 9.78
CA PHE A 294 6.55 -21.92 8.42
C PHE A 294 5.03 -21.96 8.39
N VAL A 295 4.48 -21.83 7.17
CA VAL A 295 3.16 -22.38 6.84
C VAL A 295 3.38 -23.66 6.04
N HIS A 296 2.86 -24.80 6.50
CA HIS A 296 3.04 -26.10 5.85
C HIS A 296 1.76 -26.94 5.90
N THR A 297 1.78 -28.15 5.34
CA THR A 297 0.58 -29.00 5.29
C THR A 297 0.38 -29.76 6.59
N HIS A 298 -0.87 -30.08 6.94
CA HIS A 298 -1.16 -30.76 8.20
C HIS A 298 -0.36 -32.05 8.36
N GLY A 299 0.19 -32.24 9.56
CA GLY A 299 0.62 -33.55 10.06
C GLY A 299 -0.39 -34.14 11.03
N LYS A 300 0.09 -35.07 11.87
CA LYS A 300 -0.66 -35.54 13.04
C LYS A 300 -0.76 -34.41 14.07
N GLY A 301 -1.98 -34.03 14.46
CA GLY A 301 -2.21 -33.05 15.52
C GLY A 301 -1.78 -31.61 15.23
N SER A 302 -1.45 -30.90 16.30
CA SER A 302 -1.00 -29.49 16.31
C SER A 302 0.49 -29.36 15.98
N THR A 303 0.95 -28.18 15.60
CA THR A 303 2.37 -27.96 15.22
C THR A 303 3.24 -27.68 16.46
N ALA A 304 4.57 -27.65 16.31
CA ALA A 304 5.48 -27.17 17.35
C ALA A 304 5.60 -25.63 17.43
N GLY A 305 4.98 -24.90 16.49
CA GLY A 305 5.07 -23.44 16.39
C GLY A 305 4.70 -22.89 15.01
N CYS A 306 4.72 -23.72 13.97
CA CYS A 306 4.25 -23.36 12.63
C CYS A 306 2.75 -23.11 12.56
N VAL A 307 2.29 -22.57 11.43
CA VAL A 307 0.87 -22.64 11.04
C VAL A 307 0.75 -23.80 10.06
N SER A 308 -0.28 -24.62 10.17
CA SER A 308 -0.56 -25.64 9.15
C SER A 308 -1.97 -25.57 8.61
N VAL A 309 -2.11 -25.96 7.34
CA VAL A 309 -3.35 -25.95 6.55
C VAL A 309 -3.46 -27.26 5.76
N THR A 310 -4.58 -27.55 5.10
CA THR A 310 -4.66 -28.74 4.22
C THR A 310 -3.77 -28.58 2.98
N GLU A 311 -3.40 -29.69 2.32
CA GLU A 311 -2.61 -29.66 1.08
C GLU A 311 -3.27 -28.76 0.03
N LYS A 312 -4.59 -28.89 -0.18
CA LYS A 312 -5.36 -28.06 -1.11
C LYS A 312 -5.25 -26.58 -0.77
N GLN A 313 -5.42 -26.22 0.50
CA GLN A 313 -5.28 -24.84 0.98
C GLN A 313 -3.84 -24.32 0.81
N MET A 314 -2.83 -25.17 1.00
CA MET A 314 -1.43 -24.81 0.82
C MET A 314 -1.09 -24.51 -0.64
N VAL A 315 -1.59 -25.34 -1.58
CA VAL A 315 -1.46 -25.09 -3.01
C VAL A 315 -2.14 -23.77 -3.39
N THR A 316 -3.34 -23.49 -2.87
CA THR A 316 -4.02 -22.19 -3.07
C THR A 316 -3.18 -21.03 -2.53
N LEU A 317 -2.61 -21.14 -1.33
CA LEU A 317 -1.75 -20.11 -0.75
C LEU A 317 -0.53 -19.81 -1.65
N ILE A 318 0.26 -20.82 -2.02
CA ILE A 318 1.52 -20.62 -2.75
C ILE A 318 1.27 -20.08 -4.16
N THR A 319 0.23 -20.56 -4.84
CA THR A 319 -0.13 -20.09 -6.18
C THR A 319 -0.72 -18.68 -6.18
N TRP A 320 -1.26 -18.23 -5.06
CA TRP A 320 -1.76 -16.86 -4.87
C TRP A 320 -0.65 -15.84 -4.60
N LEU A 321 0.42 -16.21 -3.89
CA LEU A 321 1.51 -15.29 -3.51
C LEU A 321 2.21 -14.67 -4.74
N ARG A 322 2.51 -13.38 -4.64
CA ARG A 322 3.16 -12.55 -5.67
C ARG A 322 4.36 -11.83 -5.06
N PRO A 323 5.61 -12.11 -5.48
CA PRO A 323 6.80 -11.53 -4.86
C PRO A 323 6.81 -10.00 -4.95
N GLN A 324 6.36 -9.45 -6.08
CA GLN A 324 6.22 -8.02 -6.27
C GLN A 324 5.23 -7.38 -5.29
N HIS A 325 4.27 -8.12 -4.74
CA HIS A 325 3.32 -7.60 -3.75
C HIS A 325 3.84 -7.68 -2.31
N SER A 326 5.11 -8.06 -2.10
CA SER A 326 5.78 -8.12 -0.79
C SER A 326 4.89 -8.82 0.27
N PRO A 327 4.55 -10.10 0.07
CA PRO A 327 3.55 -10.77 0.87
C PRO A 327 3.98 -10.89 2.34
N ARG A 328 2.99 -10.80 3.22
CA ARG A 328 3.17 -10.87 4.67
C ARG A 328 2.20 -11.86 5.30
N ILE A 329 2.48 -12.25 6.53
CA ILE A 329 1.56 -12.97 7.40
C ILE A 329 1.44 -12.23 8.73
N ALA A 330 0.21 -12.00 9.18
CA ALA A 330 -0.14 -11.55 10.53
C ALA A 330 -0.66 -12.75 11.32
N ILE A 331 -0.08 -13.01 12.49
CA ILE A 331 -0.46 -14.12 13.36
C ILE A 331 -0.84 -13.57 14.74
N ALA A 332 -2.07 -13.81 15.18
CA ALA A 332 -2.54 -13.48 16.53
C ALA A 332 -3.92 -14.08 16.81
N PRO A 333 -4.34 -14.11 18.09
CA PRO A 333 -5.76 -14.20 18.40
C PRO A 333 -6.55 -13.06 17.76
N ARG A 334 -7.80 -13.31 17.37
CA ARG A 334 -8.65 -12.36 16.66
C ARG A 334 -8.77 -11.00 17.38
N GLY A 335 -8.88 -11.01 18.71
CA GLY A 335 -8.96 -9.77 19.52
C GLY A 335 -7.67 -8.96 19.59
N GLU A 336 -6.53 -9.53 19.20
CA GLU A 336 -5.21 -8.93 19.30
C GLU A 336 -4.59 -8.58 17.94
N LEU A 337 -5.29 -8.91 16.84
CA LEU A 337 -4.87 -8.59 15.48
C LEU A 337 -4.68 -7.07 15.25
N LYS A 338 -5.43 -6.22 15.96
CA LYS A 338 -5.29 -4.76 15.94
C LYS A 338 -3.92 -4.25 16.42
N ASN A 339 -3.18 -5.11 17.13
CA ASN A 339 -1.86 -4.83 17.68
C ASN A 339 -0.72 -5.34 16.76
N GLN A 340 -1.05 -5.98 15.63
CA GLN A 340 -0.07 -6.62 14.74
C GLN A 340 0.19 -5.85 13.45
#